data_AF-A0A7W4IVK3-F1
#
_entry.id   AF-A0A7W4IVK3-F1
#
_cell.length_a   1.000
_cell.length_b   1.000
_cell.length_c   1.000
_cell.angle_alpha   90.00
_cell.angle_beta   90.00
_cell.angle_gamma   90.00
#
_symmetry.space_group_name_H-M   'P 1'
#
loop_
_entity.id
_entity.type
_entity.pdbx_description
1 polymer ?
#
loop_
_entity_poly.entity_id
_entity_poly.type
_entity_poly.pdbx_seq_one_letter_code
_entity_poly.pdbx_strand_id
1 'polypeptide(L)'
;MEQRQAMLEDLSEEAFLAWRHHPVTRAVRLFLTDYGESIEQRMLGQWRAGTITLAQEHEARGRAALAAEMAELRWAAMRAFYGDVPERKETGNA
;
A
#
# COMPACT_ATOMS: atom_id res chain seq x y z
N MET A 1 14.02 -4.51 -18.87
CA MET A 1 12.58 -4.33 -18.54
C MET A 1 11.79 -5.61 -18.81
N GLU A 2 12.09 -6.35 -19.87
CA GLU A 2 11.43 -7.63 -20.25
C GLU A 2 11.26 -8.65 -19.11
N GLN A 3 12.28 -8.84 -18.27
CA GLN A 3 12.23 -9.86 -17.19
C GLN A 3 11.22 -9.56 -16.08
N ARG A 4 10.91 -8.27 -15.81
CA ARG A 4 9.92 -7.88 -14.80
C ARG A 4 8.49 -8.04 -15.32
N GLN A 5 8.31 -7.89 -16.64
CA GLN A 5 7.04 -8.00 -17.33
C GLN A 5 6.66 -9.47 -17.51
N ALA A 6 7.63 -10.33 -17.87
CA ALA A 6 7.44 -11.79 -17.90
C ALA A 6 7.05 -12.37 -16.52
N MET A 7 7.62 -11.86 -15.42
CA MET A 7 7.23 -12.26 -14.06
C MET A 7 5.78 -11.89 -13.74
N LEU A 8 5.28 -10.76 -14.25
CA LEU A 8 3.88 -10.38 -14.11
C LEU A 8 2.95 -11.24 -14.96
N GLU A 9 3.38 -11.68 -16.14
CA GLU A 9 2.60 -12.60 -17.00
C GLU A 9 2.41 -13.96 -16.31
N ASP A 10 3.42 -14.42 -15.56
CA ASP A 10 3.34 -15.63 -14.72
C ASP A 10 2.51 -15.43 -13.44
N LEU A 11 2.29 -14.18 -13.01
CA LEU A 11 1.45 -13.83 -11.86
C LEU A 11 0.04 -13.50 -12.33
N SER A 12 -0.93 -14.36 -12.06
CA SER A 12 -2.34 -14.06 -12.31
C SER A 12 -2.96 -13.26 -11.15
N GLU A 13 -4.07 -12.55 -11.44
CA GLU A 13 -4.89 -11.93 -10.38
C GLU A 13 -5.38 -12.98 -9.38
N GLU A 14 -5.68 -14.19 -9.85
CA GLU A 14 -6.05 -15.32 -9.00
C GLU A 14 -4.93 -15.73 -8.05
N ALA A 15 -3.69 -15.81 -8.53
CA ALA A 15 -2.52 -16.09 -7.69
C ALA A 15 -2.30 -15.00 -6.64
N PHE A 16 -2.51 -13.73 -7.01
CA PHE A 16 -2.47 -12.61 -6.07
C PHE A 16 -3.57 -12.71 -5.01
N LEU A 17 -4.80 -13.02 -5.39
CA LEU A 17 -5.91 -13.19 -4.46
C LEU A 17 -5.66 -14.37 -3.51
N ALA A 18 -5.18 -15.50 -4.03
CA ALA A 18 -4.78 -16.66 -3.23
C ALA A 18 -3.70 -16.29 -2.21
N TRP A 19 -2.66 -15.55 -2.65
CA TRP A 19 -1.64 -15.00 -1.76
C TRP A 19 -2.25 -14.06 -0.70
N ARG A 20 -3.18 -13.17 -1.08
CA ARG A 20 -3.84 -12.22 -0.18
C ARG A 20 -4.69 -12.90 0.89
N HIS A 21 -5.25 -14.07 0.58
CA HIS A 21 -6.03 -14.91 1.51
C HIS A 21 -5.16 -15.88 2.33
N HIS A 22 -3.89 -16.06 1.98
CA HIS A 22 -2.98 -16.94 2.70
C HIS A 22 -2.80 -16.48 4.16
N PRO A 23 -2.74 -17.40 5.14
CA PRO A 23 -2.65 -17.04 6.57
C PRO A 23 -1.47 -16.14 6.92
N VAL A 24 -0.31 -16.36 6.29
CA VAL A 24 0.88 -15.54 6.50
C VAL A 24 0.65 -14.11 6.01
N THR A 25 0.10 -13.94 4.81
CA THR A 25 -0.20 -12.61 4.27
C THR A 25 -1.26 -11.89 5.09
N ARG A 26 -2.26 -12.63 5.61
CA ARG A 26 -3.23 -12.08 6.56
C ARG A 26 -2.56 -11.57 7.84
N ALA A 27 -1.60 -12.32 8.40
CA ALA A 27 -0.84 -11.88 9.58
C ALA A 27 -0.01 -10.62 9.28
N VAL A 28 0.63 -10.55 8.11
CA VAL A 28 1.36 -9.35 7.67
C VAL A 28 0.43 -8.14 7.53
N ARG A 29 -0.76 -8.32 6.93
CA ARG A 29 -1.75 -7.24 6.80
C ARG A 29 -2.22 -6.73 8.16
N LEU A 30 -2.51 -7.64 9.11
CA LEU A 30 -2.87 -7.27 10.48
C LEU A 30 -1.74 -6.49 11.16
N PHE A 31 -0.50 -6.98 11.06
CA PHE A 31 0.66 -6.28 11.59
C PHE A 31 0.79 -4.86 11.02
N LEU A 32 0.57 -4.67 9.71
CA LEU A 32 0.65 -3.34 9.08
C LEU A 32 -0.45 -2.40 9.61
N THR A 33 -1.67 -2.92 9.80
CA THR A 33 -2.76 -2.16 10.44
C THR A 33 -2.39 -1.75 11.87
N ASP A 34 -2.00 -2.71 12.70
CA ASP A 34 -1.61 -2.46 14.10
C ASP A 34 -0.43 -1.48 14.20
N TYR A 35 0.53 -1.61 13.28
CA TYR A 35 1.68 -0.71 13.20
C TYR A 35 1.26 0.73 12.86
N GLY A 36 0.36 0.91 11.87
CA GLY A 36 -0.21 2.21 11.53
C GLY A 36 -0.93 2.85 12.72
N GLU A 37 -1.80 2.10 13.38
CA GLU A 37 -2.51 2.55 14.59
C GLU A 37 -1.52 2.94 15.71
N SER A 38 -0.43 2.18 15.89
CA SER A 38 0.58 2.49 16.90
C SER A 38 1.29 3.83 16.64
N ILE A 39 1.51 4.18 15.37
CA ILE A 39 2.09 5.46 14.97
C ILE A 39 1.13 6.59 15.33
N GLU A 40 -0.15 6.45 14.97
CA GLU A 40 -1.18 7.45 15.24
C GLU A 40 -1.35 7.71 16.74
N GLN A 41 -1.43 6.64 17.54
CA GLN A 41 -1.55 6.75 19.00
C GLN A 41 -0.34 7.47 19.61
N ARG A 42 0.88 7.14 19.16
CA ARG A 42 2.10 7.82 19.63
C ARG A 42 2.10 9.29 19.24
N MET A 43 1.77 9.61 17.99
CA MET A 43 1.69 10.98 17.48
C MET A 43 0.66 11.79 18.26
N LEU A 44 -0.53 11.23 18.51
CA LEU A 44 -1.57 11.89 19.29
C LEU A 44 -1.13 12.13 20.74
N GLY A 45 -0.42 11.20 21.35
CA GLY A 45 0.19 11.37 22.68
C GLY A 45 1.17 12.55 22.72
N GLN A 46 2.06 12.65 21.73
CA GLN A 46 3.03 13.75 21.62
C GLN A 46 2.36 15.09 21.30
N TRP A 47 1.29 15.08 20.50
CA TRP A 47 0.48 16.27 20.20
C TRP A 47 -0.20 16.80 21.46
N ARG A 48 -0.85 15.91 22.24
CA ARG A 48 -1.47 16.27 23.54
C ARG A 48 -0.46 16.82 24.55
N ALA A 49 0.78 16.31 24.52
CA ALA A 49 1.85 16.79 25.38
C ALA A 49 2.49 18.11 24.90
N GLY A 50 2.15 18.60 23.71
CA GLY A 50 2.76 19.79 23.11
C GLY A 50 4.22 19.58 22.71
N THR A 51 4.67 18.33 22.55
CA THR A 51 6.08 17.99 22.29
C THR A 51 6.37 17.67 20.83
N ILE A 52 5.33 17.58 19.98
CA ILE A 52 5.49 17.26 18.56
C ILE A 52 5.72 18.53 17.74
N THR A 53 6.60 18.44 16.75
CA THR A 53 6.77 19.47 15.71
C THR A 53 5.90 19.15 14.48
N LEU A 54 5.59 20.17 13.68
CA LEU A 54 4.79 19.97 12.45
C LEU A 54 5.46 18.99 11.47
N ALA A 55 6.78 19.01 11.36
CA ALA A 55 7.51 18.07 10.51
C ALA A 55 7.33 16.61 10.98
N GLN A 56 7.39 16.38 12.29
CA GLN A 56 7.17 15.05 12.87
C GLN A 56 5.72 14.58 12.71
N GLU A 57 4.76 15.50 12.80
CA GLU A 57 3.34 15.22 12.53
C GLU A 57 3.13 14.76 11.08
N HIS A 58 3.69 15.47 10.11
CA HIS A 58 3.60 15.09 8.70
C HIS A 58 4.27 13.74 8.41
N GLU A 59 5.45 13.51 8.98
CA GLU A 59 6.14 12.22 8.85
C GLU A 59 5.30 11.08 9.44
N ALA A 60 4.75 11.26 10.65
CA ALA A 60 3.92 10.26 11.30
C ALA A 60 2.66 9.94 10.47
N ARG A 61 1.96 10.96 9.97
CA ARG A 61 0.82 10.78 9.05
C ARG A 61 1.21 10.04 7.78
N GLY A 62 2.33 10.41 7.16
CA GLY A 62 2.82 9.75 5.95
C GLY A 62 3.12 8.26 6.17
N ARG A 63 3.74 7.91 7.30
CA ARG A 63 4.00 6.51 7.64
C ARG A 63 2.73 5.72 7.94
N ALA A 64 1.77 6.30 8.67
CA ALA A 64 0.49 5.65 8.94
C ALA A 64 -0.30 5.40 7.64
N ALA A 65 -0.36 6.40 6.76
CA ALA A 65 -0.99 6.27 5.45
C ALA A 65 -0.32 5.18 4.60
N LEU A 66 1.01 5.14 4.55
CA LEU A 66 1.74 4.11 3.82
C LEU A 66 1.44 2.70 4.35
N ALA A 67 1.39 2.53 5.67
CA ALA A 67 1.06 1.23 6.27
C ALA A 67 -0.34 0.76 5.86
N ALA A 68 -1.32 1.67 5.83
CA ALA A 68 -2.67 1.39 5.37
C ALA A 68 -2.72 1.05 3.87
N GLU A 69 -2.03 1.81 3.03
CA GLU A 69 -1.92 1.55 1.58
C GLU A 69 -1.30 0.18 1.29
N MET A 70 -0.26 -0.20 2.03
CA MET A 70 0.37 -1.52 1.91
C MET A 70 -0.55 -2.65 2.36
N ALA A 71 -1.31 -2.48 3.44
CA ALA A 71 -2.28 -3.47 3.91
C ALA A 71 -3.42 -3.69 2.89
N GLU A 72 -3.79 -2.63 2.18
CA GLU A 72 -4.85 -2.60 1.17
C GLU A 72 -4.35 -2.65 -0.28
N LEU A 73 -3.12 -3.14 -0.49
CA LEU A 73 -2.54 -3.31 -1.81
C LEU A 73 -3.49 -4.09 -2.73
N ARG A 74 -3.72 -3.53 -3.93
CA ARG A 74 -4.61 -4.10 -4.97
C ARG A 74 -3.80 -4.63 -6.14
N TRP A 75 -4.32 -5.64 -6.83
CA TRP A 75 -3.73 -6.21 -8.03
C TRP A 75 -3.40 -5.14 -9.09
N ALA A 76 -4.36 -4.25 -9.39
CA ALA A 76 -4.16 -3.16 -10.34
C ALA A 76 -3.01 -2.21 -9.95
N ALA A 77 -2.83 -1.93 -8.65
CA ALA A 77 -1.74 -1.09 -8.16
C ALA A 77 -0.38 -1.78 -8.32
N MET A 78 -0.32 -3.09 -8.08
CA MET A 78 0.88 -3.88 -8.30
C MET A 78 1.26 -3.93 -9.78
N ARG A 79 0.30 -4.17 -10.68
CA ARG A 79 0.51 -4.10 -12.14
C ARG A 79 1.04 -2.74 -12.58
N ALA A 80 0.40 -1.66 -12.14
CA ALA A 80 0.82 -0.30 -12.47
C ALA A 80 2.25 -0.01 -12.00
N PHE A 81 2.63 -0.47 -10.80
CA PHE A 81 3.99 -0.33 -10.27
C PHE A 81 5.04 -1.00 -11.16
N TYR A 82 4.73 -2.17 -11.71
CA TYR A 82 5.63 -2.91 -12.60
C TYR A 82 5.55 -2.46 -14.07
N GLY A 83 4.81 -1.39 -14.39
CA GLY A 83 4.75 -0.79 -15.72
C GLY A 83 3.67 -1.37 -16.65
N ASP A 84 2.81 -2.25 -16.13
CA ASP A 84 1.66 -2.77 -16.86
C ASP A 84 0.46 -1.82 -16.68
N VAL A 85 0.55 -0.68 -17.36
CA VAL A 85 -0.50 0.34 -17.39
C VAL A 85 -1.54 -0.10 -18.43
N PRO A 86 -2.81 -0.32 -18.04
CA PRO A 86 -3.85 -0.56 -19.03
C PRO A 86 -3.90 0.66 -19.96
N GLU A 87 -3.77 0.43 -21.27
CA GLU A 87 -3.88 1.47 -22.28
C GLU A 87 -5.12 2.32 -21.98
N ARG A 88 -4.89 3.58 -21.65
CA ARG A 88 -5.96 4.56 -21.53
C ARG A 88 -6.52 4.69 -22.93
N LYS A 89 -7.61 3.97 -23.24
CA LYS A 89 -8.35 4.18 -24.48
C LYS A 89 -8.68 5.66 -24.51
N GLU A 90 -8.02 6.38 -25.42
CA GLU A 90 -8.40 7.73 -25.77
C GLU A 90 -9.88 7.65 -26.12
N THR A 91 -10.73 8.19 -25.26
CA THR A 91 -12.09 8.54 -25.63
C THR A 91 -11.94 9.56 -26.74
N GLY A 92 -11.95 9.06 -27.97
CA GLY A 92 -12.01 9.86 -29.18
C GLY A 92 -13.20 10.80 -29.08
N ASN A 93 -12.92 12.07 -29.35
CA ASN A 93 -13.94 13.05 -29.70
C ASN A 93 -14.87 12.48 -30.78
N ALA A 94 -16.17 12.55 -30.53
CA ALA A 94 -17.20 12.71 -31.54
C ALA A 94 -18.17 13.78 -31.05
#